data_AF-A0A2A9PE95-F1
#
_entry.id   AF-A0A2A9PE95-F1
#
_cell.length_a   1.000
_cell.length_b   1.000
_cell.length_c   1.000
_cell.angle_alpha   90.00
_cell.angle_beta   90.00
_cell.angle_gamma   90.00
#
_symmetry.space_group_name_H-M   'P 1'
#
loop_
_entity.id
_entity.type
_entity.pdbx_description
1 polymer ?
#
loop_
_entity_poly.entity_id
_entity_poly.type
_entity_poly.pdbx_seq_one_letter_code
_entity_poly.pdbx_strand_id
1 'polypeptide(L)'
;MGILHSLLLAGAFFSTAFAEPDCVEHYTVKPYDSCWKISIEKSVALKNLIAWNQHRGNCALYPGDVLCVAKYKVQCNRTHMVISNDWCWKIAKDNDIDLNKLVALNPNLVQSIDECNIHPGQQVCVG
;
A
#
# COMPACT_ATOMS: atom_id res chain seq x y z
N MET A 1 -63.10 3.65 0.55
CA MET A 1 -62.12 4.50 1.25
C MET A 1 -61.53 3.66 2.38
N GLY A 2 -60.30 3.18 2.38
CA GLY A 2 -59.07 3.74 1.85
C GLY A 2 -58.27 4.30 3.01
N ILE A 3 -57.38 3.50 3.61
CA ILE A 3 -56.10 4.00 4.16
C ILE A 3 -55.07 2.87 4.05
N LEU A 4 -54.08 3.14 3.20
CA LEU A 4 -52.85 2.40 3.01
C LEU A 4 -52.06 2.45 4.33
N HIS A 5 -51.82 1.32 4.99
CA HIS A 5 -50.73 1.24 5.97
C HIS A 5 -49.50 0.82 5.19
N SER A 6 -48.70 1.82 4.83
CA SER A 6 -47.39 1.67 4.22
C SER A 6 -46.58 0.60 4.96
N LEU A 7 -46.34 -0.54 4.30
CA LEU A 7 -45.24 -1.41 4.69
C LEU A 7 -43.95 -0.63 4.43
N LEU A 8 -43.35 -0.12 5.50
CA LEU A 8 -41.93 0.19 5.52
C LEU A 8 -41.19 -1.14 5.31
N LEU A 9 -40.91 -1.48 4.05
CA LEU A 9 -39.81 -2.39 3.74
C LEU A 9 -38.54 -1.67 4.16
N ALA A 10 -38.09 -1.91 5.39
CA ALA A 10 -36.74 -1.58 5.81
C ALA A 10 -35.79 -2.39 4.92
N GLY A 11 -35.30 -1.76 3.85
CA GLY A 11 -34.28 -2.34 3.00
C GLY A 11 -33.07 -2.65 3.86
N ALA A 12 -32.74 -3.93 4.00
CA ALA A 12 -31.48 -4.34 4.60
C ALA A 12 -30.35 -3.90 3.67
N PHE A 13 -29.75 -2.75 3.97
CA PHE A 13 -28.49 -2.34 3.37
C PHE A 13 -27.41 -3.29 3.91
N PHE A 14 -27.12 -4.36 3.16
CA PHE A 14 -25.91 -5.14 3.37
C PHE A 14 -24.72 -4.26 2.97
N SER A 15 -24.24 -3.43 3.88
CA SER A 15 -22.92 -2.82 3.77
C SER A 15 -21.91 -3.96 3.86
N THR A 16 -21.47 -4.48 2.72
CA THR A 16 -20.26 -5.29 2.66
C THR A 16 -19.08 -4.35 2.88
N ALA A 17 -18.79 -4.05 4.14
CA ALA A 17 -17.52 -3.45 4.50
C ALA A 17 -16.44 -4.49 4.15
N PHE A 18 -15.71 -4.27 3.06
CA PHE A 18 -14.51 -5.03 2.79
C PHE A 18 -13.53 -4.72 3.92
N ALA A 19 -13.30 -5.67 4.82
CA ALA A 19 -12.29 -5.53 5.86
C ALA A 19 -10.94 -5.32 5.16
N GLU A 20 -10.22 -4.26 5.54
CA GLU A 20 -8.84 -4.09 5.06
C GLU A 20 -8.00 -5.29 5.51
N PRO A 21 -7.03 -5.74 4.70
CA PRO A 21 -6.14 -6.81 5.09
C PRO A 21 -5.36 -6.45 6.36
N ASP A 22 -5.14 -7.46 7.19
CA ASP A 22 -4.28 -7.37 8.37
C ASP A 22 -2.82 -7.15 7.96
N CYS A 23 -2.02 -6.73 8.93
CA CYS A 23 -0.59 -6.60 8.71
C CYS A 23 0.08 -7.96 8.53
N VAL A 24 0.82 -8.15 7.45
CA VAL A 24 1.54 -9.39 7.14
C VAL A 24 3.06 -9.28 7.34
N GLU A 25 3.59 -8.05 7.42
CA GLU A 25 4.99 -7.80 7.76
C GLU A 25 5.11 -6.60 8.71
N HIS A 26 5.88 -6.80 9.78
CA HIS A 26 6.17 -5.78 10.77
C HIS A 26 7.65 -5.38 10.75
N TYR A 27 7.92 -4.13 11.09
CA TYR A 27 9.27 -3.61 11.26
C TYR A 27 9.42 -2.96 12.64
N THR A 28 10.48 -3.32 13.36
CA THR A 28 10.84 -2.65 14.62
C THR A 28 11.77 -1.48 14.33
N VAL A 29 11.33 -0.29 14.71
CA VAL A 29 12.06 0.97 14.52
C VAL A 29 13.39 0.92 15.26
N LYS A 30 14.47 1.27 14.57
CA LYS A 30 15.83 1.35 15.11
C LYS A 30 16.20 2.81 15.42
N PRO A 31 17.23 3.05 16.24
CA PRO A 31 17.80 4.37 16.39
C PRO A 31 18.12 5.02 15.03
N TYR A 32 17.75 6.29 14.89
CA TYR A 32 17.94 7.11 13.69
C TYR A 32 17.11 6.71 12.46
N ASP A 33 16.10 5.86 12.62
CA ASP A 33 15.15 5.63 11.55
C ASP A 33 14.21 6.83 11.36
N SER A 34 13.80 7.03 10.11
CA SER A 34 12.71 7.92 9.72
C SER A 34 11.72 7.12 8.89
N CYS A 35 10.45 7.55 8.86
CA CYS A 35 9.46 6.92 7.99
C CYS A 35 9.91 6.87 6.52
N TRP A 36 10.58 7.93 6.04
CA TRP A 36 11.12 7.97 4.69
C TRP A 36 12.13 6.85 4.45
N LYS A 37 13.12 6.71 5.34
CA LYS A 37 14.13 5.65 5.25
C LYS A 37 13.49 4.26 5.29
N ILE A 38 12.53 4.05 6.20
CA ILE A 38 11.79 2.78 6.32
C ILE A 38 10.98 2.52 5.05
N SER A 39 10.29 3.52 4.48
CA SER A 39 9.50 3.36 3.26
C SER A 39 10.35 2.96 2.05
N ILE A 40 11.60 3.41 2.01
CA ILE A 40 12.57 3.00 0.99
C ILE A 40 13.03 1.57 1.25
N GLU A 41 13.55 1.29 2.46
CA GLU A 41 14.08 -0.03 2.84
C GLU A 41 13.05 -1.15 2.68
N LYS A 42 11.79 -0.86 3.04
CA LYS A 42 10.70 -1.83 3.01
C LYS A 42 9.87 -1.78 1.73
N SER A 43 10.21 -0.90 0.79
CA SER A 43 9.49 -0.78 -0.49
C SER A 43 7.97 -0.70 -0.28
N VAL A 44 7.57 0.21 0.62
CA VAL A 44 6.17 0.54 0.93
C VAL A 44 5.96 2.01 0.62
N ALA A 45 4.80 2.39 0.09
CA ALA A 45 4.55 3.82 -0.11
C ALA A 45 4.53 4.54 1.23
N LEU A 46 5.13 5.73 1.30
CA LEU A 46 5.11 6.54 2.51
C LEU A 46 3.68 6.78 3.02
N LYS A 47 2.74 7.05 2.11
CA LYS A 47 1.33 7.22 2.48
C LYS A 47 0.70 5.95 3.07
N ASN A 48 1.08 4.77 2.56
CA ASN A 48 0.60 3.49 3.09
C ASN A 48 1.20 3.27 4.48
N LEU A 49 2.51 3.49 4.64
CA LEU A 49 3.19 3.38 5.93
C LEU A 49 2.55 4.31 6.98
N ILE A 50 2.22 5.55 6.61
CA ILE A 50 1.51 6.48 7.50
C ILE A 50 0.11 5.97 7.82
N ALA A 51 -0.67 5.60 6.80
CA ALA A 51 -2.07 5.20 6.94
C ALA A 51 -2.23 3.95 7.81
N TRP A 52 -1.33 2.98 7.69
CA TRP A 52 -1.41 1.74 8.45
C TRP A 52 -0.91 1.88 9.89
N ASN A 53 -0.24 2.99 10.20
CA ASN A 53 0.36 3.26 11.51
C ASN A 53 -0.12 4.60 12.11
N GLN A 54 -1.36 5.00 11.84
CA GLN A 54 -1.93 6.29 12.28
C GLN A 54 -1.85 6.53 13.79
N HIS A 55 -1.88 5.46 14.59
CA HIS A 55 -1.71 5.53 16.05
C HIS A 55 -0.34 6.12 16.47
N ARG A 56 0.62 6.25 15.54
CA ARG A 56 1.93 6.89 15.73
C ARG A 56 1.96 8.37 15.32
N GLY A 57 0.79 9.01 15.18
CA GLY A 57 0.70 10.47 14.99
C GLY A 57 1.40 10.98 13.74
N ASN A 58 1.31 10.24 12.62
CA ASN A 58 1.91 10.61 11.34
C ASN A 58 3.45 10.68 11.37
N CYS A 59 4.09 9.54 11.66
CA CYS A 59 5.56 9.37 11.66
C CYS A 59 6.34 9.93 12.85
N ALA A 60 5.72 10.05 14.03
CA ALA A 60 6.45 10.20 15.29
C ALA A 60 6.99 8.83 15.74
N LEU A 61 8.21 8.52 15.30
CA LEU A 61 8.88 7.24 15.54
C LEU A 61 9.82 7.30 16.74
N TYR A 62 9.79 6.25 17.55
CA TYR A 62 10.70 6.00 18.66
C TYR A 62 11.32 4.60 18.50
N PRO A 63 12.61 4.41 18.85
CA PRO A 63 13.22 3.09 18.82
C PRO A 63 12.42 2.07 19.61
N GLY A 64 12.20 0.90 19.02
CA GLY A 64 11.37 -0.18 19.58
C GLY A 64 9.92 -0.19 19.12
N ASP A 65 9.43 0.88 18.48
CA ASP A 65 8.10 0.87 17.88
C ASP A 65 7.95 -0.24 16.84
N VAL A 66 6.79 -0.86 16.78
CA VAL A 66 6.46 -1.88 15.77
C VAL A 66 5.52 -1.26 14.75
N LEU A 67 5.99 -1.15 13.50
CA LEU A 67 5.21 -0.62 12.38
C LEU A 67 4.73 -1.74 11.48
N CYS A 68 3.51 -1.60 10.95
CA CYS A 68 3.08 -2.37 9.81
C CYS A 68 3.72 -1.82 8.53
N VAL A 69 4.47 -2.66 7.81
CA VAL A 69 5.17 -2.28 6.56
C VAL A 69 4.67 -3.02 5.32
N ALA A 70 3.84 -4.05 5.50
CA ALA A 70 3.10 -4.68 4.41
C ALA A 70 1.77 -5.23 4.90
N LYS A 71 0.71 -5.03 4.12
CA LYS A 71 -0.60 -5.71 4.29
C LYS A 71 -0.86 -6.79 3.25
N TYR A 72 -0.13 -6.75 2.13
CA TYR A 72 -0.27 -7.71 1.05
C TYR A 72 1.00 -8.54 0.93
N LYS A 73 0.85 -9.87 1.00
CA LYS A 73 1.98 -10.78 0.75
C LYS A 73 2.19 -10.88 -0.77
N VAL A 74 3.33 -10.37 -1.23
CA VAL A 74 3.70 -10.39 -2.64
C VAL A 74 4.67 -11.55 -2.87
N GLN A 75 4.36 -12.42 -3.83
CA GLN A 75 5.34 -13.36 -4.37
C GLN A 75 6.08 -12.66 -5.50
N CYS A 76 7.35 -12.36 -5.28
CA CYS A 76 8.19 -11.67 -6.24
C CYS A 76 9.48 -12.44 -6.47
N ASN A 77 9.72 -12.84 -7.72
CA ASN A 77 10.93 -13.58 -8.08
C ASN A 77 11.98 -12.67 -8.73
N ARG A 78 11.54 -11.51 -9.25
CA ARG A 78 12.40 -10.53 -9.90
C ARG A 78 11.99 -9.12 -9.50
N THR A 79 12.96 -8.35 -9.03
CA THR A 79 12.77 -6.94 -8.68
C THR A 79 13.62 -6.03 -9.57
N HIS A 80 13.15 -4.81 -9.73
CA HIS A 80 13.90 -3.68 -10.25
C HIS A 80 14.15 -2.70 -9.10
N MET A 81 15.41 -2.35 -8.84
CA MET A 81 15.72 -1.30 -7.88
C MET A 81 15.56 0.06 -8.56
N VAL A 82 14.67 0.89 -8.02
CA VAL A 82 14.42 2.24 -8.52
C VAL A 82 15.70 3.06 -8.45
N ILE A 83 16.06 3.69 -9.57
CA ILE A 83 17.16 4.65 -9.66
C ILE A 83 16.65 6.04 -10.05
N SER A 84 17.55 7.01 -10.15
CA SER A 84 17.19 8.36 -10.58
C SER A 84 16.55 8.34 -11.98
N ASN A 85 15.49 9.14 -12.14
CA ASN A 85 14.67 9.23 -13.37
C ASN A 85 13.90 7.95 -13.75
N ASP A 86 13.68 7.04 -12.81
CA ASP A 86 12.69 5.97 -13.01
C ASP A 86 11.27 6.43 -12.67
N TRP A 87 10.32 5.86 -13.40
CA TRP A 87 8.89 5.89 -13.09
C TRP A 87 8.27 4.58 -13.57
N CYS A 88 7.07 4.24 -13.09
CA CYS A 88 6.47 2.91 -13.26
C CYS A 88 6.33 2.51 -14.73
N TRP A 89 5.94 3.44 -15.60
CA TRP A 89 5.79 3.14 -17.03
C TRP A 89 7.12 2.74 -17.70
N LYS A 90 8.21 3.43 -17.35
CA LYS A 90 9.56 3.08 -17.83
C LYS A 90 9.97 1.71 -17.29
N ILE A 91 9.84 1.47 -15.99
CA ILE A 91 10.19 0.17 -15.37
C ILE A 91 9.37 -0.97 -15.97
N ALA A 92 8.07 -0.79 -16.14
CA ALA A 92 7.17 -1.78 -16.73
C ALA A 92 7.63 -2.13 -18.16
N LYS A 93 7.85 -1.11 -18.99
CA LYS A 93 8.33 -1.26 -20.37
C LYS A 93 9.67 -1.95 -20.45
N ASP A 94 10.66 -1.54 -19.64
CA ASP A 94 12.01 -2.10 -19.64
C ASP A 94 12.03 -3.57 -19.16
N ASN A 95 10.98 -4.01 -18.47
CA ASN A 95 10.80 -5.39 -17.99
C ASN A 95 9.74 -6.20 -18.77
N ASP A 96 9.28 -5.68 -19.91
CA ASP A 96 8.29 -6.32 -20.78
C ASP A 96 6.99 -6.75 -20.05
N ILE A 97 6.50 -5.86 -19.17
CA ILE A 97 5.19 -5.98 -18.52
C ILE A 97 4.36 -4.72 -18.75
N ASP A 98 3.04 -4.84 -18.79
CA ASP A 98 2.18 -3.66 -18.82
C ASP A 98 2.08 -3.00 -17.44
N LEU A 99 1.67 -1.73 -17.42
CA LEU A 99 1.58 -0.93 -16.19
C LEU A 99 0.58 -1.50 -15.19
N ASN A 100 -0.54 -2.10 -15.63
CA ASN A 100 -1.52 -2.70 -14.73
C ASN A 100 -0.91 -3.90 -14.00
N LYS A 101 -0.15 -4.73 -14.71
CA LYS A 101 0.60 -5.84 -14.10
C LYS A 101 1.61 -5.34 -13.08
N LEU A 102 2.35 -4.27 -13.37
CA LEU A 102 3.28 -3.68 -12.40
C LEU A 102 2.54 -3.21 -11.14
N VAL A 103 1.44 -2.47 -11.28
CA VAL A 103 0.65 -2.02 -10.12
C VAL A 103 0.14 -3.22 -9.31
N ALA A 104 -0.40 -4.24 -9.97
CA ALA A 104 -0.93 -5.45 -9.33
C ALA A 104 0.13 -6.25 -8.57
N LEU A 105 1.38 -6.26 -9.05
CA LEU A 105 2.51 -6.90 -8.38
C LEU A 105 3.02 -6.11 -7.16
N ASN A 106 2.66 -4.83 -7.03
CA ASN A 106 3.22 -3.93 -6.03
C ASN A 106 2.17 -3.28 -5.11
N PRO A 107 1.19 -4.02 -4.56
CA PRO A 107 0.06 -3.44 -3.82
C PRO A 107 0.46 -2.69 -2.54
N ASN A 108 1.65 -2.96 -1.97
CA ASN A 108 2.16 -2.19 -0.82
C ASN A 108 2.82 -0.87 -1.24
N LEU A 109 3.31 -0.76 -2.47
CA LEU A 109 4.15 0.32 -2.96
C LEU A 109 3.44 1.25 -3.96
N VAL A 110 2.68 0.69 -4.91
CA VAL A 110 2.04 1.43 -6.00
C VAL A 110 0.53 1.25 -5.89
N GLN A 111 -0.23 2.34 -5.81
CA GLN A 111 -1.66 2.29 -5.47
C GLN A 111 -2.56 2.31 -6.71
N SER A 112 -2.10 2.93 -7.79
CA SER A 112 -2.84 2.96 -9.04
C SER A 112 -1.90 3.25 -10.22
N ILE A 113 -2.43 3.11 -11.43
CA ILE A 113 -1.74 3.48 -12.67
C ILE A 113 -1.41 4.98 -12.74
N ASP A 114 -2.21 5.82 -12.07
CA ASP A 114 -2.06 7.28 -12.06
C ASP A 114 -1.15 7.77 -10.92
N GLU A 115 -0.87 6.91 -9.93
CA GLU A 115 -0.08 7.25 -8.77
C GLU A 115 1.14 6.34 -8.62
N CYS A 116 2.20 6.73 -9.33
CA CYS A 116 3.51 6.09 -9.25
C CYS A 116 4.50 6.93 -8.42
N ASN A 117 4.25 7.01 -7.12
CA ASN A 117 5.14 7.69 -6.17
C ASN A 117 6.24 6.73 -5.70
N ILE A 118 7.18 6.41 -6.59
CA ILE A 118 8.37 5.61 -6.29
C ILE A 118 9.61 6.48 -6.15
N HIS A 119 10.58 6.00 -5.37
CA HIS A 119 11.77 6.74 -4.98
C HIS A 119 13.02 5.87 -5.09
N PRO A 120 14.19 6.46 -5.39
CA PRO A 120 15.43 5.71 -5.50
C PRO A 120 15.72 4.81 -4.29
N GLY A 121 16.14 3.58 -4.57
CA GLY A 121 16.43 2.54 -3.57
C GLY A 121 15.26 1.62 -3.25
N GLN A 122 14.02 1.97 -3.62
CA GLN A 122 12.89 1.05 -3.50
C GLN A 122 13.03 -0.14 -4.48
N GLN A 123 12.49 -1.28 -4.10
CA GLN A 123 12.40 -2.48 -4.93
C GLN A 123 11.00 -2.57 -5.52
N VAL A 124 10.89 -2.55 -6.83
CA VAL A 124 9.63 -2.76 -7.57
C VAL A 124 9.61 -4.18 -8.10
N CYS A 125 8.56 -4.93 -7.77
CA CYS A 125 8.36 -6.27 -8.32
C CYS A 125 7.99 -6.20 -9.80
N VAL A 126 8.66 -7.02 -10.63
CA VAL A 126 8.47 -7.06 -12.08
C VAL A 126 8.28 -8.48 -12.64
N GLY A 127 8.25 -9.51 -11.78
CA GLY A 127 7.87 -10.88 -12.15
C GLY A 127 8.32 -11.95 -11.18
#